data_AF-A0ABC8JYG7-F1
#
_entry.id   AF-A0ABC8JYG7-F1
#
_cell.length_a   1.000
_cell.length_b   1.000
_cell.length_c   1.000
_cell.angle_alpha   90.00
_cell.angle_beta   90.00
_cell.angle_gamma   90.00
#
_symmetry.space_group_name_H-M   'P 1'
#
loop_
_entity.id
_entity.type
_entity.pdbx_description
1 polymer ?
#
loop_
_entity_poly.entity_id
_entity_poly.type
_entity_poly.pdbx_seq_one_letter_code
_entity_poly.pdbx_strand_id
1 'polypeptide(L)'
;MKLEYLFLTRGGLVQVNYFPSRYDPVRHTEKYLTPPAASYRKRERCIIEKENNFEKPGDRYCSFTLERKERFIGQWIDALSDPPFHHT
;
A
#
# COMPACT_ATOMS: atom_id res chain seq x y z
N MET A 1 28.33 33.64 1.23
CA MET A 1 27.83 32.25 1.24
C MET A 1 27.60 31.83 -0.21
N LYS A 2 28.66 31.48 -0.95
CA LYS A 2 28.56 30.95 -2.32
C LYS A 2 28.70 29.43 -2.21
N LEU A 3 27.65 28.70 -2.58
CA LEU A 3 27.69 27.26 -2.69
C LEU A 3 28.55 26.92 -3.92
N GLU A 4 29.75 26.42 -3.65
CA GLU A 4 30.63 25.76 -4.60
C GLU A 4 29.90 24.50 -5.12
N TYR A 5 29.32 24.57 -6.31
CA TYR A 5 28.93 23.38 -7.04
C TYR A 5 30.12 22.96 -7.90
N LEU A 6 30.83 21.91 -7.46
CA LEU A 6 31.83 21.23 -8.25
C LEU A 6 31.24 20.82 -9.60
N PHE A 7 31.68 21.46 -10.68
CA PHE A 7 31.60 20.92 -12.03
C PHE A 7 33.02 20.93 -12.59
N LEU A 8 33.78 19.85 -12.37
CA LEU A 8 35.07 19.56 -13.03
C LEU A 8 34.82 18.43 -14.04
N THR A 9 34.73 18.74 -15.34
CA THR A 9 35.77 18.67 -16.39
C THR A 9 36.06 17.27 -16.95
N ARG A 10 36.19 17.22 -18.29
CA ARG A 10 37.03 16.31 -19.10
C ARG A 10 37.01 14.82 -18.68
N GLY A 11 36.13 14.04 -19.30
CA GLY A 11 36.36 12.60 -19.53
C GLY A 11 35.51 11.59 -18.75
N GLY A 12 34.52 12.02 -17.95
CA GLY A 12 33.61 11.11 -17.24
C GLY A 12 32.14 11.50 -17.46
N LEU A 13 31.29 10.51 -17.75
CA LEU A 13 29.83 10.70 -17.85
C LEU A 13 29.29 11.03 -16.45
N VAL A 14 28.91 12.27 -16.20
CA VAL A 14 28.18 12.65 -14.98
C VAL A 14 26.77 12.10 -15.10
N GLN A 15 26.45 11.10 -14.28
CA GLN A 15 25.10 10.56 -14.18
C GLN A 15 24.20 11.55 -13.43
N VAL A 16 23.20 12.08 -14.10
CA VAL A 16 22.22 13.02 -13.52
C VAL A 16 21.03 12.21 -13.02
N ASN A 17 20.81 12.18 -11.71
CA ASN A 17 19.72 11.42 -11.07
C ASN A 17 18.62 12.32 -10.48
N TYR A 18 18.41 13.52 -11.05
CA TYR A 18 17.37 14.45 -10.60
C TYR A 18 16.60 15.01 -11.80
N PHE A 19 15.30 15.28 -11.59
CA PHE A 19 14.42 15.83 -12.60
C PHE A 19 13.62 17.01 -12.00
N PRO A 20 13.47 18.16 -12.70
CA PRO A 20 13.98 18.44 -14.04
C PRO A 20 15.47 18.82 -14.07
N SER A 21 16.22 18.28 -15.03
CA SER A 21 17.63 18.61 -15.28
C SER A 21 17.79 19.31 -16.62
N ARG A 22 18.78 20.21 -16.72
CA ARG A 22 19.16 20.84 -17.99
C ARG A 22 19.89 19.86 -18.92
N TYR A 23 20.60 18.89 -18.34
CA TYR A 23 21.50 17.99 -19.09
C TYR A 23 20.84 16.67 -19.47
N ASP A 24 19.71 16.32 -18.86
CA ASP A 24 18.94 15.12 -19.17
C ASP A 24 17.69 15.50 -19.99
N PRO A 25 17.49 14.93 -21.20
CA PRO A 25 16.33 15.24 -22.05
C PRO A 25 14.99 14.64 -21.57
N VAL A 26 14.95 13.95 -20.43
CA VAL A 26 13.71 13.46 -19.82
C VAL A 26 12.66 14.58 -19.72
N ARG A 27 11.41 14.28 -20.06
CA ARG A 27 10.27 15.20 -20.03
C ARG A 27 9.28 14.81 -18.93
N HIS A 28 8.47 15.77 -18.47
CA HIS A 28 7.29 15.45 -17.66
C HIS A 28 6.40 14.48 -18.42
N THR A 29 5.87 13.48 -17.73
CA THR A 29 4.88 12.55 -18.32
C THR A 29 3.64 13.32 -18.76
N GLU A 30 2.95 12.80 -19.79
CA GLU A 30 1.68 13.36 -20.23
C GLU A 30 0.64 13.35 -19.09
N LYS A 31 -0.13 14.43 -18.98
CA LYS A 31 -1.22 14.52 -18.00
C LYS A 31 -2.46 13.84 -18.58
N TYR A 32 -2.81 12.66 -18.07
CA TYR A 32 -4.10 12.04 -18.33
C TYR A 32 -5.18 12.68 -17.44
N LEU A 33 -6.41 12.75 -17.95
CA LEU A 33 -7.56 13.24 -17.18
C LEU A 33 -7.78 12.30 -15.99
N THR A 34 -7.30 12.70 -14.82
CA THR A 34 -7.70 12.06 -13.57
C THR A 34 -9.08 12.61 -13.22
N PRO A 35 -10.10 11.75 -13.04
CA PRO A 35 -11.41 12.23 -12.65
C PRO A 35 -11.27 13.00 -11.33
N PRO A 36 -11.76 14.25 -11.23
CA PRO A 36 -11.70 15.00 -10.00
C PRO A 36 -12.55 14.28 -8.96
N ALA A 37 -11.91 13.73 -7.92
CA ALA A 37 -12.62 13.13 -6.80
C ALA A 37 -13.27 14.23 -5.97
N ALA A 38 -14.59 14.27 -5.91
CA ALA A 38 -15.31 15.17 -5.03
C ALA A 38 -15.14 14.72 -3.57
N SER A 39 -14.35 15.45 -2.80
CA SER A 39 -14.17 15.21 -1.37
C SER A 39 -15.14 16.06 -0.56
N TYR A 40 -16.22 15.47 -0.06
CA TYR A 40 -17.23 16.18 0.75
C TYR A 40 -16.92 16.21 2.26
N ARG A 41 -15.92 15.44 2.72
CA ARG A 41 -15.66 15.21 4.16
C ARG A 41 -14.30 15.77 4.61
N LYS A 42 -14.18 16.05 5.91
CA LYS A 42 -12.93 16.49 6.56
C LYS A 42 -11.94 15.33 6.69
N ARG A 43 -10.65 15.67 6.82
CA ARG A 43 -9.58 14.68 7.05
C ARG A 43 -9.58 14.28 8.52
N GLU A 44 -10.15 13.13 8.82
CA GLU A 44 -10.29 12.61 10.18
C GLU A 44 -9.90 11.13 10.21
N ARG A 45 -9.39 10.67 11.36
CA ARG A 45 -9.21 9.24 11.64
C ARG A 45 -10.50 8.74 12.29
N CYS A 46 -11.35 8.08 11.53
CA CYS A 46 -12.61 7.55 12.02
C CYS A 46 -12.86 6.13 11.51
N ILE A 47 -13.70 5.40 12.25
CA ILE A 47 -14.23 4.11 11.82
C ILE A 47 -15.28 4.39 10.73
N ILE A 48 -15.32 3.53 9.70
CA ILE A 48 -16.28 3.66 8.60
C ILE A 48 -17.69 3.37 9.14
N GLU A 49 -18.67 4.19 8.75
CA GLU A 49 -20.05 4.10 9.25
C GLU A 49 -20.70 2.73 9.08
N LYS A 50 -20.39 2.01 7.99
CA LYS A 50 -20.95 0.70 7.68
C LYS A 50 -19.85 -0.35 7.59
N GLU A 51 -19.36 -0.77 8.75
CA GLU A 51 -18.23 -1.72 8.85
C GLU A 51 -18.62 -3.16 8.45
N ASN A 52 -19.82 -3.62 8.84
CA ASN A 52 -20.41 -4.91 8.42
C ASN A 52 -19.45 -6.13 8.52
N ASN A 53 -18.74 -6.25 9.65
CA ASN A 53 -17.67 -7.23 9.81
C ASN A 53 -18.11 -8.71 9.80
N PHE A 54 -19.38 -9.02 10.09
CA PHE A 54 -19.80 -10.40 10.41
C PHE A 54 -20.79 -11.01 9.41
N GLU A 55 -21.56 -10.18 8.70
CA GLU A 55 -22.61 -10.65 7.78
C GLU A 55 -22.01 -11.45 6.61
N LYS A 56 -21.11 -10.81 5.85
CA LYS A 56 -20.45 -11.44 4.70
C LYS A 56 -19.62 -12.70 5.05
N PRO A 57 -18.80 -12.72 6.13
CA PRO A 57 -18.08 -13.95 6.47
C PRO A 57 -19.02 -15.05 7.00
N GLY A 58 -20.11 -14.69 7.69
CA GLY A 58 -21.13 -15.65 8.10
C GLY A 58 -21.79 -16.32 6.90
N ASP A 59 -22.26 -15.54 5.93
CA ASP A 59 -22.85 -16.06 4.69
C ASP A 59 -21.88 -16.97 3.93
N ARG A 60 -20.62 -16.52 3.83
CA ARG A 60 -19.56 -17.30 3.21
C ARG A 60 -19.37 -18.64 3.91
N TYR A 61 -19.30 -18.66 5.24
CA TYR A 61 -19.15 -19.90 6.00
C TYR A 61 -20.35 -20.84 5.81
N CYS A 62 -21.58 -20.31 5.84
CA CYS A 62 -22.78 -21.10 5.61
C CYS A 62 -22.77 -21.81 4.26
N SER A 63 -22.27 -21.14 3.21
CA SER A 63 -22.16 -21.69 1.85
C SER A 63 -21.13 -22.81 1.64
N PHE A 64 -20.28 -23.10 2.63
CA PHE A 64 -19.25 -24.15 2.48
C PHE A 64 -19.85 -25.56 2.46
N THR A 65 -19.24 -26.44 1.66
CA THR A 65 -19.44 -27.89 1.74
C THR A 65 -18.93 -28.42 3.08
N LEU A 66 -19.44 -29.57 3.53
CA LEU A 66 -19.10 -30.15 4.83
C LEU A 66 -17.58 -30.37 4.98
N GLU A 67 -16.94 -30.98 3.98
CA GLU A 67 -15.47 -31.20 3.96
C GLU A 67 -14.68 -29.89 4.12
N ARG A 68 -15.16 -28.81 3.51
CA ARG A 68 -14.51 -27.50 3.61
C ARG A 68 -14.71 -26.87 4.99
N LYS A 69 -15.87 -27.05 5.62
CA LYS A 69 -16.13 -26.59 6.99
C LYS A 69 -15.21 -27.30 7.99
N GLU A 70 -15.04 -28.62 7.85
CA GLU A 70 -14.14 -29.40 8.71
C GLU A 70 -12.69 -28.93 8.60
N ARG A 71 -12.17 -28.74 7.37
CA ARG A 71 -10.83 -28.19 7.17
C ARG A 71 -10.65 -26.79 7.76
N PHE A 72 -11.65 -25.93 7.57
CA PHE A 72 -11.61 -24.56 8.10
C PHE A 72 -11.55 -24.56 9.63
N ILE A 73 -12.39 -25.37 10.28
CA ILE A 73 -12.40 -25.51 11.74
C ILE A 73 -11.07 -26.07 12.23
N GLY A 74 -10.56 -27.14 11.61
CA GLY A 74 -9.27 -27.75 12.00
C GLY A 74 -8.12 -26.75 11.94
N GLN A 75 -8.03 -25.98 10.86
CA GLN A 75 -6.98 -24.95 10.71
C GLN A 75 -7.05 -23.87 11.80
N TRP A 76 -8.25 -23.46 12.20
CA TRP A 76 -8.41 -22.48 13.29
C TRP A 76 -8.14 -23.08 14.66
N ILE A 77 -8.48 -24.35 14.88
CA ILE A 77 -8.13 -25.06 16.12
C ILE A 77 -6.60 -25.08 16.26
N ASP A 78 -5.89 -25.52 15.22
CA ASP A 78 -4.43 -25.59 15.25
C ASP A 78 -3.81 -24.20 15.51
N ALA A 79 -4.27 -23.17 14.78
CA ALA A 79 -3.75 -21.81 14.90
C ALA A 79 -4.03 -21.15 16.27
N LEU A 80 -5.12 -21.52 16.94
CA LEU A 80 -5.51 -20.96 18.24
C LEU A 80 -5.03 -21.79 19.43
N SER A 81 -4.58 -23.02 19.21
CA SER A 81 -4.13 -23.94 20.26
C SER A 81 -2.73 -23.61 20.77
N ASP A 82 -1.88 -22.99 19.94
CA ASP A 82 -0.56 -22.56 20.38
C ASP A 82 -0.68 -21.36 21.34
N PRO A 83 -0.05 -21.42 22.52
CA PRO A 83 -0.08 -20.29 23.45
C PRO A 83 0.60 -19.09 22.79
N PRO A 84 0.02 -17.87 22.89
CA PRO A 84 0.63 -16.69 22.32
C PRO A 84 2.02 -16.52 22.92
N PHE A 85 3.03 -16.37 22.04
CA PHE A 85 4.39 -16.07 22.45
C PHE A 85 4.40 -14.76 23.22
N HIS A 86 4.39 -14.84 24.55
CA HIS A 86 4.67 -13.70 25.41
C HIS A 86 6.17 -13.41 25.30
N HIS A 87 6.53 -12.42 24.49
CA HIS A 87 7.85 -11.80 24.55
C HIS A 87 7.97 -11.20 25.97
N THR A 88 8.83 -11.79 26.79
CA THR A 88 9.19 -11.26 28.11
C THR A 88 10.23 -10.17 27.97
#